data_AF-A0A849KB49-F1
#
_entry.id   AF-A0A849KB49-F1
#
_cell.length_a   1.000
_cell.length_b   1.000
_cell.length_c   1.000
_cell.angle_alpha   90.00
_cell.angle_beta   90.00
_cell.angle_gamma   90.00
#
_symmetry.space_group_name_H-M   'P 1'
#
loop_
_entity.id
_entity.type
_entity.pdbx_description
1 polymer ?
#
loop_
_entity_poly.entity_id
_entity_poly.type
_entity_poly.pdbx_seq_one_letter_code
_entity_poly.pdbx_strand_id
1 'polypeptide(L)'
;MNRTTAIVAAALVTLSGAASANTGLAGDITIETRPFTSSRAPDEVREELRAFKKSGVNPWSRSYNPLLHFMSLQTRAQVTAEYTANREAVAEFNGEDSGSMYLAETAAAARRAARMAGAQRDPSQQ
;
A
#
# COMPACT_ATOMS: atom_id res chain seq x y z
N MET A 1 -9.34 -40.49 -26.90
CA MET A 1 -9.04 -39.42 -25.93
C MET A 1 -8.95 -40.06 -24.56
N ASN A 2 -7.76 -40.02 -23.97
CA ASN A 2 -7.37 -40.92 -22.88
C ASN A 2 -7.82 -40.31 -21.55
N ARG A 3 -8.61 -41.07 -20.78
CA ARG A 3 -9.21 -40.65 -19.50
C ARG A 3 -8.19 -40.19 -18.45
N THR A 4 -6.92 -40.55 -18.64
CA THR A 4 -5.78 -40.11 -17.82
C THR A 4 -5.44 -38.63 -18.01
N THR A 5 -5.76 -38.02 -19.15
CA THR A 5 -5.49 -36.59 -19.39
C THR A 5 -6.51 -35.67 -18.70
N ALA A 6 -7.70 -36.18 -18.39
CA ALA A 6 -8.76 -35.40 -17.75
C ALA A 6 -8.56 -35.25 -16.23
N ILE A 7 -7.88 -36.20 -15.58
CA ILE A 7 -7.67 -36.18 -14.12
C ILE A 7 -6.55 -35.21 -13.73
N VAL A 8 -5.58 -34.95 -14.61
CA VAL A 8 -4.49 -34.00 -14.34
C VAL A 8 -4.97 -32.54 -14.40
N ALA A 9 -6.03 -32.24 -15.15
CA ALA A 9 -6.56 -30.89 -15.29
C ALA A 9 -7.33 -30.39 -14.05
N ALA A 10 -7.76 -31.28 -13.15
CA ALA A 10 -8.54 -30.90 -11.96
C ALA A 10 -7.68 -30.57 -10.71
N ALA A 11 -6.36 -30.77 -10.76
CA ALA A 11 -5.48 -30.59 -9.61
C ALA A 11 -4.84 -29.19 -9.50
N LEU A 12 -5.12 -28.28 -10.43
CA LEU A 12 -4.42 -26.98 -10.54
C LEU A 12 -5.14 -25.77 -9.89
N VAL A 13 -6.25 -25.95 -9.18
CA VAL A 13 -7.11 -24.82 -8.75
C VAL A 13 -7.01 -24.45 -7.26
N THR A 14 -6.29 -25.19 -6.42
CA THR A 14 -6.27 -24.91 -4.96
C THR A 14 -4.90 -24.51 -4.42
N LEU A 15 -4.23 -23.54 -5.06
CA LEU A 15 -3.08 -22.86 -4.47
C LEU A 15 -3.19 -21.33 -4.56
N SER A 16 -4.37 -20.81 -4.26
CA SER A 16 -4.65 -19.37 -4.13
C SER A 16 -5.10 -19.10 -2.70
N GLY A 17 -4.18 -19.03 -1.74
CA GLY A 17 -4.59 -18.69 -0.38
C GLY A 17 -3.66 -19.11 0.76
N ALA A 18 -2.34 -19.00 0.59
CA ALA A 18 -1.45 -18.90 1.74
C ALA A 18 -1.04 -17.44 1.90
N ALA A 19 -1.99 -16.67 2.44
CA ALA A 19 -1.74 -15.65 3.44
C ALA A 19 -0.51 -14.74 3.24
N SER A 20 -0.70 -13.67 2.47
CA SER A 20 -0.21 -12.35 2.87
C SER A 20 -0.99 -11.84 4.10
N ALA A 21 -1.11 -12.66 5.15
CA ALA A 21 -1.71 -12.29 6.43
C ALA A 21 -0.64 -11.74 7.36
N ASN A 22 0.07 -10.70 6.89
CA ASN A 22 0.62 -9.61 7.70
C ASN A 22 1.27 -8.60 6.75
N THR A 23 0.50 -8.05 5.82
CA THR A 23 0.80 -6.70 5.32
C THR A 23 0.31 -5.72 6.38
N GLY A 24 0.97 -5.70 7.53
CA GLY A 24 0.79 -4.64 8.51
C GLY A 24 1.29 -3.34 7.89
N LEU A 25 0.45 -2.70 7.07
CA LEU A 25 0.55 -1.29 6.76
C LEU A 25 0.47 -0.55 8.10
N ALA A 26 1.63 -0.26 8.69
CA ALA A 26 1.85 0.67 9.80
C ALA A 26 0.65 0.83 10.75
N GLY A 27 0.23 -0.26 11.40
CA GLY A 27 -0.68 -0.24 12.55
C GLY A 27 0.14 -0.47 13.82
N ASP A 28 -0.12 0.34 14.84
CA ASP A 28 0.36 0.29 16.23
C ASP A 28 1.48 -0.73 16.54
N ILE A 29 2.67 -0.25 16.92
CA ILE A 29 3.83 -1.07 17.34
C ILE A 29 3.61 -1.56 18.78
N THR A 30 2.42 -2.06 19.09
CA THR A 30 2.15 -2.70 20.38
C THR A 30 2.72 -4.11 20.35
N ILE A 31 3.43 -4.48 21.42
CA ILE A 31 3.97 -5.82 21.59
C ILE A 31 2.79 -6.78 21.80
N GLU A 32 2.62 -7.73 20.88
CA GLU A 32 1.66 -8.83 21.05
C GLU A 32 2.10 -9.70 22.23
N THR A 33 1.27 -9.73 23.28
CA THR A 33 1.55 -10.45 24.52
C THR A 33 0.81 -11.78 24.60
N ARG A 34 -0.13 -12.06 23.67
CA ARG A 34 -0.84 -13.33 23.66
C ARG A 34 0.10 -14.46 23.23
N PRO A 35 0.12 -15.59 23.96
CA PRO A 35 0.85 -16.77 23.51
C PRO A 35 0.38 -17.21 22.13
N PHE A 36 1.32 -17.49 21.24
CA PHE A 36 1.01 -18.09 19.95
C PHE A 36 0.40 -19.49 20.16
N THR A 37 -0.79 -19.70 19.60
CA THR A 37 -1.43 -21.02 19.54
C THR A 37 -1.68 -21.34 18.07
N SER A 38 -1.12 -22.46 17.59
CA SER A 38 -1.37 -22.90 16.22
C SER A 38 -2.78 -23.47 16.11
N SER A 39 -3.56 -22.98 15.16
CA SER A 39 -4.85 -23.58 14.79
C SER A 39 -4.71 -24.77 13.83
N ARG A 40 -3.51 -25.02 13.29
CA ARG A 40 -3.22 -26.12 12.35
C ARG A 40 -2.85 -27.41 13.06
N ALA A 41 -3.29 -28.53 12.49
CA ALA A 41 -2.93 -29.85 12.98
C ALA A 41 -1.45 -30.19 12.69
N PRO A 42 -0.78 -31.02 13.49
CA PRO A 42 0.65 -31.30 13.34
C PRO A 42 1.05 -31.96 12.01
N ASP A 43 0.15 -32.74 11.42
CA ASP A 43 0.30 -33.36 10.10
C ASP A 43 0.24 -32.33 8.97
N GLU A 44 -0.70 -31.39 9.03
CA GLU A 44 -0.80 -30.26 8.08
C GLU A 44 0.49 -29.42 8.06
N VAL A 45 1.04 -29.13 9.24
CA VAL A 45 2.31 -28.38 9.36
C VAL A 45 3.48 -29.14 8.73
N ARG A 46 3.51 -30.48 8.87
CA ARG A 46 4.56 -31.31 8.24
C ARG A 46 4.40 -31.36 6.73
N GLU A 47 3.17 -31.35 6.23
CA GLU A 47 2.88 -31.26 4.80
C GLU A 47 3.34 -29.94 4.20
N GLU A 48 3.03 -28.83 4.86
CA GLU A 48 3.48 -27.49 4.47
C GLU A 48 5.02 -27.41 4.48
N LEU A 49 5.68 -27.97 5.50
CA LEU A 49 7.13 -28.04 5.55
C LEU A 49 7.72 -28.86 4.40
N ARG A 50 7.10 -29.99 4.03
CA ARG A 50 7.52 -30.81 2.88
C ARG A 50 7.35 -30.04 1.56
N ALA A 51 6.23 -29.36 1.38
CA ALA A 51 5.98 -28.53 0.21
C ALA A 51 6.98 -27.38 0.09
N PHE A 52 7.27 -26.71 1.22
CA PHE A 52 8.29 -25.66 1.30
C PHE A 52 9.67 -26.16 0.91
N LYS A 53 10.12 -27.30 1.47
CA LYS A 53 11.43 -27.87 1.13
C LYS A 53 11.57 -28.21 -0.35
N LYS A 54 10.46 -28.54 -1.02
CA LYS A 54 10.41 -28.81 -2.45
C LYS A 54 10.48 -27.54 -3.31
N SER A 55 10.03 -26.38 -2.79
CA SER A 55 10.02 -25.12 -3.56
C SER A 55 11.42 -24.58 -3.86
N GLY A 56 12.41 -24.92 -3.02
CA GLY A 56 13.80 -24.47 -3.17
C GLY A 56 14.02 -22.98 -2.87
N VAL A 57 12.99 -22.26 -2.44
CA VAL A 57 13.02 -20.82 -2.16
C VAL A 57 12.67 -20.59 -0.70
N ASN A 58 13.52 -19.85 0.02
CA ASN A 58 13.24 -19.42 1.39
C ASN A 58 12.80 -17.95 1.42
N PRO A 59 11.49 -17.64 1.46
CA PRO A 59 11.00 -16.27 1.45
C PRO A 59 11.35 -15.51 2.75
N TRP A 60 11.66 -16.21 3.84
CA TRP A 60 12.09 -15.62 5.11
C TRP A 60 13.61 -15.40 5.20
N SER A 61 14.36 -15.75 4.16
CA SER A 61 15.80 -15.48 4.10
C SER A 61 16.05 -14.00 3.89
N ARG A 62 17.00 -13.43 4.65
CA ARG A 62 17.45 -12.04 4.48
C ARG A 62 18.07 -11.77 3.11
N SER A 63 18.56 -12.82 2.44
CA SER A 63 19.19 -12.72 1.12
C SER A 63 18.22 -13.04 -0.02
N TYR A 64 16.96 -13.38 0.28
CA TYR A 64 15.97 -13.63 -0.76
C TYR A 64 15.47 -12.31 -1.32
N ASN A 65 15.60 -12.14 -2.64
CA ASN A 65 15.09 -10.98 -3.36
C ASN A 65 13.85 -11.38 -4.19
N PRO A 66 12.63 -11.09 -3.72
CA PRO A 66 11.41 -11.43 -4.47
C PRO A 66 11.27 -10.63 -5.78
N LEU A 67 12.01 -9.53 -5.93
CA LEU A 67 11.96 -8.66 -7.10
C LEU A 67 13.06 -8.98 -8.13
N LEU A 68 13.89 -10.00 -7.90
CA LEU A 68 15.04 -10.31 -8.76
C LEU A 68 14.65 -10.53 -10.23
N HIS A 69 13.47 -11.11 -10.46
CA HIS A 69 12.94 -11.39 -11.79
C HIS A 69 11.63 -10.64 -12.06
N PHE A 70 11.28 -9.66 -11.23
CA PHE A 70 10.08 -8.88 -11.43
C PHE A 70 10.25 -7.98 -12.65
N MET A 71 9.30 -8.05 -13.58
CA MET A 71 9.21 -7.14 -14.72
C MET A 71 7.82 -6.51 -14.75
N SER A 72 7.78 -5.18 -14.79
CA SER A 72 6.53 -4.45 -14.96
C SER A 72 5.98 -4.68 -16.37
N LEU A 73 4.69 -5.01 -16.45
CA LEU A 73 3.94 -5.00 -17.72
C LEU A 73 3.43 -3.60 -18.06
N GLN A 74 3.40 -2.69 -17.08
CA GLN A 74 2.98 -1.31 -17.27
C GLN A 74 4.15 -0.44 -17.74
N THR A 75 3.82 0.49 -18.63
CA THR A 75 4.74 1.57 -19.04
C THR A 75 4.86 2.62 -17.94
N ARG A 76 5.97 3.38 -17.97
CA ARG A 76 6.17 4.51 -17.04
C ARG A 76 5.01 5.52 -17.09
N ALA A 77 4.46 5.78 -18.26
CA ALA A 77 3.33 6.70 -18.43
C ALA A 77 2.08 6.20 -17.71
N GLN A 78 1.77 4.90 -17.81
CA GLN A 78 0.63 4.28 -17.12
C GLN A 78 0.81 4.33 -15.60
N VAL A 79 1.98 3.97 -15.08
CA VAL A 79 2.28 4.06 -13.64
C VAL A 79 2.13 5.49 -13.13
N THR A 80 2.59 6.48 -13.91
CA THR A 80 2.49 7.89 -13.53
C THR A 80 1.05 8.38 -13.52
N ALA A 81 0.26 8.00 -14.53
CA ALA A 81 -1.16 8.33 -14.58
C ALA A 81 -1.93 7.70 -13.41
N GLU A 82 -1.67 6.42 -13.11
CA GLU A 82 -2.29 5.70 -11.99
C GLU A 82 -1.91 6.33 -10.63
N TYR A 83 -0.64 6.73 -10.47
CA TYR A 83 -0.19 7.43 -9.27
C TYR A 83 -0.91 8.78 -9.08
N THR A 84 -1.02 9.59 -10.13
CA THR A 84 -1.74 10.88 -10.06
C THR A 84 -3.22 10.67 -9.76
N ALA A 85 -3.89 9.73 -10.43
CA ALA A 85 -5.30 9.43 -10.19
C ALA A 85 -5.55 8.98 -8.75
N ASN A 86 -4.69 8.13 -8.19
CA ASN A 86 -4.78 7.73 -6.78
C ASN A 86 -4.58 8.90 -5.82
N ARG A 87 -3.70 9.86 -6.15
CA ARG A 87 -3.48 11.06 -5.33
C ARG A 87 -4.67 12.01 -5.38
N GLU A 88 -5.29 12.18 -6.54
CA GLU A 88 -6.53 12.95 -6.69
C GLU A 88 -7.67 12.31 -5.89
N ALA A 89 -7.84 10.99 -5.99
CA ALA A 89 -8.82 10.26 -5.21
C ALA A 89 -8.58 10.40 -3.69
N VAL A 90 -7.32 10.27 -3.23
CA VAL A 90 -6.98 10.48 -1.81
C VAL A 90 -7.22 11.94 -1.40
N ALA A 91 -6.92 12.90 -2.26
CA ALA A 91 -7.21 14.31 -1.99
C ALA A 91 -8.71 14.59 -1.94
N GLU A 92 -9.53 13.89 -2.71
CA GLU A 92 -10.99 13.97 -2.65
C GLU A 92 -11.52 13.33 -1.36
N PHE A 93 -11.07 12.13 -1.02
CA PHE A 93 -11.45 11.44 0.22
C PHE A 93 -10.98 12.15 1.50
N ASN A 94 -9.90 12.92 1.44
CA ASN A 94 -9.40 13.74 2.56
C ASN A 94 -9.74 15.23 2.41
N GLY A 95 -10.42 15.61 1.33
CA GLY A 95 -10.61 17.01 0.92
C GLY A 95 -11.85 17.67 1.50
N GLU A 96 -12.69 16.93 2.22
CA GLU A 96 -14.02 17.40 2.63
C GLU A 96 -14.16 17.70 4.13
N ASP A 97 -13.08 17.92 4.87
CA ASP A 97 -13.16 18.60 6.17
C ASP A 97 -11.93 19.46 6.48
N SER A 98 -11.99 20.71 6.05
CA SER A 98 -11.64 21.88 6.87
C SER A 98 -11.88 23.10 5.99
N GLY A 99 -12.81 23.98 6.34
CA GLY A 99 -13.00 25.29 5.68
C GLY A 99 -11.75 26.20 5.65
N SER A 100 -10.58 25.69 6.03
CA SER A 100 -9.26 26.30 5.98
C SER A 100 -8.78 26.59 4.56
N MET A 101 -9.14 25.81 3.54
CA MET A 101 -8.81 26.12 2.13
C MET A 101 -9.55 27.39 1.66
N TYR A 102 -10.86 27.45 1.89
CA TYR A 102 -11.66 28.64 1.62
C TYR A 102 -11.20 29.85 2.46
N LEU A 103 -10.88 29.65 3.73
CA LEU A 103 -10.33 30.69 4.61
C LEU A 103 -8.92 31.14 4.19
N ALA A 104 -8.07 30.25 3.66
CA ALA A 104 -6.74 30.59 3.19
C ALA A 104 -6.79 31.44 1.92
N GLU A 105 -7.66 31.08 0.97
CA GLU A 105 -7.86 31.86 -0.26
C GLU A 105 -8.50 33.23 0.03
N THR A 106 -9.53 33.27 0.88
CA THR A 106 -10.16 34.54 1.29
C THR A 106 -9.23 35.41 2.14
N ALA A 107 -8.44 34.84 3.05
CA ALA A 107 -7.44 35.59 3.82
C ALA A 107 -6.30 36.12 2.93
N ALA A 108 -5.86 35.35 1.92
CA ALA A 108 -4.85 35.82 0.96
C ALA A 108 -5.40 36.96 0.09
N ALA A 109 -6.66 36.88 -0.34
CA ALA A 109 -7.33 37.95 -1.06
C ALA A 109 -7.50 39.21 -0.19
N ALA A 110 -7.93 39.06 1.07
CA ALA A 110 -8.07 40.16 2.03
C ALA A 110 -6.72 40.86 2.32
N ARG A 111 -5.63 40.10 2.48
CA ARG A 111 -4.28 40.66 2.67
C ARG A 111 -3.77 41.44 1.46
N ARG A 112 -4.07 40.97 0.23
CA ARG A 112 -3.74 41.71 -1.00
C ARG A 112 -4.54 43.01 -1.11
N ALA A 113 -5.83 42.98 -0.81
CA ALA A 113 -6.66 44.17 -0.79
C ALA A 113 -6.19 45.19 0.26
N ALA A 114 -5.83 44.74 1.47
CA ALA A 114 -5.29 45.61 2.52
C ALA A 114 -3.93 46.23 2.13
N ARG A 115 -3.06 45.50 1.42
CA ARG A 115 -1.78 46.03 0.92
C ARG A 115 -1.95 47.03 -0.23
N MET A 116 -3.00 46.91 -1.03
CA MET A 116 -3.34 47.87 -2.09
C MET A 116 -4.04 49.13 -1.53
N ALA A 117 -4.80 48.98 -0.43
CA ALA A 117 -5.51 50.07 0.25
C ALA A 117 -4.66 50.83 1.28
N GLY A 118 -3.57 50.22 1.78
CA GLY A 118 -2.65 50.82 2.73
C GLY A 118 -1.39 51.34 2.04
N ALA A 119 -1.38 52.63 1.70
CA ALA A 119 -0.15 53.36 1.40
C ALA A 119 0.88 53.11 2.51
N GLN A 120 2.08 52.69 2.12
CA GLN A 120 3.21 52.45 3.01
C GLN A 120 3.52 53.73 3.80
N ARG A 121 3.08 53.80 5.06
CA ARG A 121 3.54 54.84 5.99
C ARG A 121 4.99 54.52 6.35
N ASP A 122 5.88 55.30 5.78
CA ASP A 122 7.30 55.35 6.07
C ASP A 122 7.53 55.65 7.57
N PRO A 123 8.22 54.78 8.33
CA PRO A 123 8.53 55.02 9.74
C PRO A 123 9.68 56.02 9.99
N SER A 124 10.17 56.75 8.99
CA SER A 124 11.34 57.66 9.13
C SER A 124 11.01 59.14 9.48
N GLN A 125 9.80 59.45 9.95
CA GLN A 125 9.42 60.81 10.40
C GLN A 125 8.93 60.78 11.85
N GLN A 126 9.85 60.70 12.81
CA GLN A 126 9.68 61.17 14.18
C GLN A 126 11.03 61.26 14.90
#